data_AF-A0A6P8ANF1-F1
#
_entry.id   AF-A0A6P8ANF1-F1
#
_cell.length_a   1.000
_cell.length_b   1.000
_cell.length_c   1.000
_cell.angle_alpha   90.00
_cell.angle_beta   90.00
_cell.angle_gamma   90.00
#
_symmetry.space_group_name_H-M   'P 1'
#
loop_
_entity.id
_entity.type
_entity.pdbx_description
1 polymer ?
#
loop_
_entity_poly.entity_id
_entity_poly.type
_entity_poly.pdbx_seq_one_letter_code
_entity_poly.pdbx_strand_id
1 'polypeptide(L)'
;MEHNIILDNLESKFAALNISNIFIKKATVPPLGLVTPASISAFFDCCTAVAESWTTLLKHTSLPETISNSNPRIPAAFITMDHTINGGLCLLSRFVWVKLFRLIKSIEGIVKNERRLDLVKRTPGYGNANIVANIYMRFHYCSKRVAHEHKRKAKRWTQLAGPSLLLLLAFFTAANSIV
;
A
#
# COMPACT_ATOMS: atom_id res chain seq x y z
N MET A 1 -2.28 -37.13 15.95
CA MET A 1 -1.22 -36.54 16.79
C MET A 1 -0.59 -35.31 16.10
N GLU A 2 -0.35 -35.34 14.79
CA GLU A 2 0.19 -34.20 14.00
C GLU A 2 -0.69 -32.94 13.98
N HIS A 3 -2.02 -33.07 13.99
CA HIS A 3 -2.92 -31.90 13.97
C HIS A 3 -2.77 -30.97 15.19
N ASN A 4 -2.47 -31.53 16.36
CA ASN A 4 -2.32 -30.72 17.57
C ASN A 4 -1.02 -29.92 17.54
N ILE A 5 0.07 -30.51 17.03
CA ILE A 5 1.37 -29.84 16.88
C ILE A 5 1.27 -28.62 15.95
N ILE A 6 0.48 -28.73 14.88
CA ILE A 6 0.30 -27.63 13.92
C ILE A 6 -0.56 -26.51 14.51
N LEU A 7 -1.57 -26.86 15.31
CA LEU A 7 -2.41 -25.88 16.00
C LEU A 7 -1.60 -25.10 17.04
N ASP A 8 -0.79 -25.79 17.84
CA ASP A 8 0.06 -25.17 18.87
C ASP A 8 1.11 -24.22 18.25
N ASN A 9 1.66 -24.59 17.08
CA ASN A 9 2.59 -23.73 16.34
C ASN A 9 1.90 -22.48 15.76
N LEU A 10 0.66 -22.63 15.26
CA LEU A 10 -0.13 -21.50 14.78
C LEU A 10 -0.49 -20.54 15.91
N GLU A 11 -0.94 -21.05 17.05
CA GLU A 11 -1.26 -20.24 18.23
C GLU A 11 -0.03 -19.48 18.73
N SER A 12 1.15 -20.11 18.74
CA SER A 12 2.42 -19.46 19.06
C SER A 12 2.77 -18.31 18.09
N LYS A 13 2.57 -18.51 16.78
CA LYS A 13 2.77 -17.45 15.76
C LYS A 13 1.77 -16.28 15.94
N PHE A 14 0.52 -16.55 16.34
CA PHE A 14 -0.46 -15.50 16.64
C PHE A 14 -0.11 -14.70 17.89
N ALA A 15 0.37 -15.37 18.94
CA ALA A 15 0.84 -14.73 20.15
C ALA A 15 2.04 -13.79 19.88
N ALA A 16 2.97 -14.20 19.03
CA ALA A 16 4.12 -13.39 18.61
C ALA A 16 3.72 -12.12 17.83
N LEU A 17 2.58 -12.13 17.14
CA LEU A 17 2.06 -10.99 16.36
C LEU A 17 1.22 -10.01 17.20
N ASN A 18 1.06 -10.24 18.52
CA ASN A 18 0.23 -9.43 19.42
C ASN A 18 -1.25 -9.36 18.96
N ILE A 19 -1.72 -10.38 18.23
CA ILE A 19 -3.12 -10.54 17.77
C ILE A 19 -3.88 -11.43 18.76
N SER A 20 -3.67 -11.23 20.07
CA SER A 20 -4.07 -12.15 21.14
C SER A 20 -5.57 -12.21 21.45
N ASN A 21 -6.44 -11.64 20.61
CA ASN A 21 -7.89 -11.59 20.86
C ASN A 21 -8.77 -12.19 19.76
N ILE A 22 -8.21 -12.86 18.74
CA ILE A 22 -9.04 -13.61 17.79
C ILE A 22 -9.31 -14.99 18.37
N PHE A 23 -10.38 -15.11 19.15
CA PHE A 23 -10.96 -16.42 19.48
C PHE A 23 -11.31 -17.14 18.18
N ILE A 24 -10.48 -18.09 17.76
CA ILE A 24 -10.86 -19.05 16.72
C ILE A 24 -11.91 -19.96 17.36
N LYS A 25 -13.17 -19.52 17.33
CA LYS A 25 -14.29 -20.45 17.52
C LYS A 25 -14.05 -21.60 16.57
N LYS A 26 -14.15 -22.83 17.08
CA LYS A 26 -14.07 -24.10 16.35
C LYS A 26 -15.20 -24.15 15.31
N ALA A 27 -15.10 -23.31 14.28
CA ALA A 27 -16.02 -23.24 13.18
C ALA A 27 -15.74 -24.49 12.34
N THR A 28 -16.81 -25.24 12.09
CA THR A 28 -16.84 -26.35 11.17
C THR A 28 -16.08 -25.99 9.91
N VAL A 29 -14.92 -26.65 9.73
CA VAL A 29 -14.08 -26.54 8.55
C VAL A 29 -14.99 -26.79 7.33
N PRO A 30 -15.15 -25.83 6.41
CA PRO A 30 -15.95 -26.05 5.23
C PRO A 30 -15.36 -27.22 4.44
N PRO A 31 -16.17 -28.10 3.84
CA PRO A 31 -15.66 -29.25 3.10
C PRO A 31 -15.19 -28.77 1.73
N LEU A 32 -14.05 -28.10 1.67
CA LEU A 32 -13.29 -27.83 0.45
C LEU A 32 -11.84 -27.57 0.86
N GLY A 33 -10.91 -28.37 0.32
CA GLY A 33 -9.47 -28.36 0.62
C GLY A 33 -8.71 -27.09 0.19
N LEU A 34 -9.30 -25.91 0.35
CA LEU A 34 -8.73 -24.60 0.01
C LEU A 34 -7.96 -23.95 1.16
N VAL A 35 -8.26 -24.32 2.40
CA VAL A 35 -7.57 -23.80 3.60
C VAL A 35 -6.93 -24.98 4.32
N THR A 36 -5.70 -25.29 3.92
CA THR A 36 -4.86 -26.29 4.58
C THR A 36 -3.91 -25.62 5.59
N PRO A 37 -3.42 -26.33 6.61
CA PRO A 37 -2.42 -25.75 7.51
C PRO A 37 -1.16 -25.26 6.78
N ALA A 38 -0.78 -25.90 5.68
CA ALA A 38 0.30 -25.46 4.81
C ALA A 38 -0.01 -24.11 4.14
N SER A 39 -1.23 -23.93 3.61
CA SER A 39 -1.66 -22.65 3.02
C SER A 39 -1.72 -21.52 4.05
N ILE A 40 -2.11 -21.82 5.29
CA ILE A 40 -2.12 -20.86 6.39
C ILE A 40 -0.67 -20.47 6.75
N SER A 41 0.24 -21.44 6.92
CA SER A 41 1.65 -21.13 7.21
C SER A 41 2.29 -20.31 6.10
N ALA A 42 2.09 -20.67 4.84
CA ALA A 42 2.62 -19.92 3.70
C ALA A 42 2.09 -18.47 3.66
N PHE A 43 0.82 -18.26 4.00
CA PHE A 43 0.26 -16.92 4.13
C PHE A 43 0.90 -16.12 5.26
N PHE A 44 1.16 -16.75 6.42
CA PHE A 44 1.87 -16.09 7.52
C PHE A 44 3.29 -15.71 7.16
N ASP A 45 4.04 -16.64 6.56
CA ASP A 45 5.43 -16.39 6.16
C ASP A 45 5.48 -15.25 5.13
N CYS A 46 4.52 -15.20 4.20
CA CYS A 46 4.33 -14.08 3.28
C CYS A 46 3.98 -12.75 4.00
N CYS A 47 3.09 -12.78 5.00
CA CYS A 47 2.74 -11.60 5.78
C CYS A 47 3.95 -11.04 6.51
N THR A 48 4.74 -11.91 7.16
CA THR A 48 5.94 -11.53 7.92
C THR A 48 6.98 -10.88 6.99
N ALA A 49 7.28 -11.53 5.85
CA ALA A 49 8.24 -10.99 4.88
C ALA A 49 7.81 -9.62 4.32
N VAL A 50 6.52 -9.44 4.05
CA VAL A 50 5.98 -8.16 3.58
C VAL A 50 5.96 -7.11 4.69
N ALA A 51 5.67 -7.49 5.94
CA ALA A 51 5.52 -6.56 7.07
C ALA A 51 6.82 -5.79 7.38
N GLU A 52 7.98 -6.46 7.38
CA GLU A 52 9.27 -5.81 7.64
C GLU A 52 9.63 -4.79 6.55
N SER A 53 9.49 -5.18 5.29
CA SER A 53 9.75 -4.30 4.16
C SER A 53 8.76 -3.14 4.11
N TRP A 54 7.49 -3.41 4.43
CA TRP A 54 6.43 -2.42 4.44
C TRP A 54 6.58 -1.39 5.56
N THR A 55 6.93 -1.81 6.78
CA THR A 55 7.16 -0.89 7.90
C THR A 55 8.36 0.03 7.63
N THR A 56 9.43 -0.50 7.03
CA THR A 56 10.58 0.31 6.59
C THR A 56 10.16 1.34 5.55
N LEU A 57 9.41 0.93 4.51
CA LEU A 57 8.89 1.84 3.51
C LEU A 57 8.00 2.95 4.11
N LEU A 58 7.14 2.60 5.07
CA LEU A 58 6.27 3.57 5.73
C LEU A 58 7.05 4.64 6.48
N LYS A 59 8.17 4.30 7.12
CA LYS A 59 9.03 5.29 7.79
C LYS A 59 9.57 6.34 6.82
N HIS A 60 9.97 5.91 5.62
CA HIS A 60 10.53 6.81 4.60
C HIS A 60 9.48 7.58 3.79
N THR A 61 8.23 7.12 3.78
CA THR A 61 7.17 7.66 2.93
C THR A 61 6.05 8.37 3.69
N SER A 62 6.14 8.43 5.02
CA SER A 62 5.17 9.15 5.84
C SER A 62 5.49 10.65 5.84
N LEU A 63 4.50 11.44 5.42
CA LEU A 63 4.57 12.89 5.44
C LEU A 63 3.93 13.40 6.75
N PRO A 64 4.54 14.39 7.43
CA PRO A 64 3.87 15.09 8.51
C PRO A 64 2.58 15.78 8.02
N GLU A 65 1.60 15.95 8.90
CA GLU A 65 0.32 16.56 8.55
C GLU A 65 0.45 18.04 8.15
N THR A 66 1.47 18.72 8.68
CA THR A 66 1.73 20.16 8.48
C THR A 66 3.00 20.38 7.66
N ILE A 67 2.94 20.09 6.36
CA ILE A 67 4.02 20.43 5.42
C ILE A 67 3.49 21.20 4.22
N SER A 68 4.36 22.01 3.61
CA SER A 68 4.09 22.67 2.33
C SER A 68 4.30 21.73 1.14
N ASN A 69 3.66 22.01 0.00
CA ASN A 69 3.88 21.28 -1.26
C ASN A 69 5.33 21.33 -1.77
N SER A 70 6.12 22.30 -1.31
CA SER A 70 7.51 22.50 -1.66
C SER A 70 8.48 21.69 -0.78
N ASN A 71 7.96 20.96 0.22
CA ASN A 71 8.77 20.23 1.17
C ASN A 71 9.58 19.12 0.47
N PRO A 72 10.90 19.03 0.69
CA PRO A 72 11.77 18.05 0.02
C PRO A 72 11.47 16.59 0.39
N ARG A 73 10.69 16.34 1.45
CA ARG A 73 10.21 14.97 1.77
C ARG A 73 9.23 14.43 0.75
N ILE A 74 8.50 15.30 0.03
CA ILE A 74 7.57 14.88 -1.02
C ILE A 74 8.33 14.19 -2.18
N PRO A 75 9.36 14.80 -2.80
CA PRO A 75 10.17 14.13 -3.80
C PRO A 75 10.85 12.86 -3.27
N ALA A 76 11.41 12.91 -2.06
CA ALA A 76 12.07 11.74 -1.47
C ALA A 76 11.10 10.56 -1.33
N ALA A 77 9.86 10.80 -0.87
CA ALA A 77 8.85 9.77 -0.75
C ALA A 77 8.46 9.17 -2.11
N PHE A 78 8.35 10.00 -3.16
CA PHE A 78 8.06 9.53 -4.51
C PHE A 78 9.19 8.65 -5.08
N ILE A 79 10.45 9.07 -4.91
CA ILE A 79 11.63 8.31 -5.36
C ILE A 79 11.70 6.94 -4.66
N THR A 80 11.52 6.92 -3.33
CA THR A 80 11.54 5.66 -2.56
C THR A 80 10.44 4.70 -3.03
N MET A 81 9.23 5.20 -3.30
CA MET A 81 8.14 4.36 -3.80
C MET A 81 8.43 3.79 -5.18
N ASP A 82 8.95 4.61 -6.09
CA ASP A 82 9.25 4.17 -7.45
C ASP A 82 10.38 3.13 -7.49
N HIS A 83 11.43 3.33 -6.69
CA HIS A 83 12.47 2.31 -6.51
C HIS A 83 11.87 0.99 -6.00
N THR A 84 10.94 1.05 -5.05
CA THR A 84 10.29 -0.14 -4.50
C THR A 84 9.35 -0.82 -5.51
N ILE A 85 8.66 -0.05 -6.35
CA ILE A 85 7.81 -0.57 -7.42
C ILE A 85 8.64 -1.31 -8.47
N ASN A 86 9.81 -0.77 -8.81
CA ASN A 86 10.70 -1.31 -9.85
C ASN A 86 11.66 -2.39 -9.31
N GLY A 87 11.85 -2.48 -8.00
CA GLY A 87 12.80 -3.39 -7.33
C GLY A 87 12.43 -4.88 -7.26
N GLY A 88 11.41 -5.34 -8.00
CA GLY A 88 11.18 -6.77 -8.24
C GLY A 88 10.42 -7.58 -7.17
N LEU A 89 10.20 -7.04 -5.97
CA LEU A 89 9.33 -7.68 -4.97
C LEU A 89 7.85 -7.51 -5.34
N CYS A 90 7.33 -8.43 -6.17
CA CYS A 90 6.00 -8.36 -6.75
C CYS A 90 4.89 -8.09 -5.72
N LEU A 91 4.95 -8.72 -4.54
CA LEU A 91 3.96 -8.54 -3.46
C LEU A 91 4.02 -7.14 -2.83
N LEU A 92 5.22 -6.65 -2.49
CA LEU A 92 5.42 -5.34 -1.89
C LEU A 92 5.03 -4.22 -2.86
N SER A 93 5.32 -4.39 -4.16
CA SER A 93 5.00 -3.40 -5.19
C SER A 93 3.52 -2.99 -5.19
N ARG A 94 2.60 -3.93 -4.89
CA ARG A 94 1.16 -3.67 -4.82
C ARG A 94 0.79 -2.76 -3.65
N PHE A 95 1.39 -3.02 -2.50
CA PHE A 95 1.20 -2.19 -1.30
C PHE A 95 1.73 -0.78 -1.56
N VAL A 96 2.86 -0.69 -2.28
CA VAL A 96 3.43 0.59 -2.69
C VAL A 96 2.51 1.34 -3.64
N TRP A 97 1.87 0.68 -4.60
CA TRP A 97 0.84 1.31 -5.45
C TRP A 97 -0.32 1.90 -4.63
N VAL A 98 -0.77 1.19 -3.59
CA VAL A 98 -1.80 1.73 -2.68
C VAL A 98 -1.27 2.94 -1.90
N LYS A 99 -0.05 2.87 -1.37
CA LYS A 99 0.58 4.00 -0.66
C LYS A 99 0.76 5.20 -1.57
N LEU A 100 1.17 4.99 -2.82
CA LEU A 100 1.37 6.03 -3.82
C LEU A 100 0.06 6.78 -4.08
N PHE A 101 -1.06 6.08 -4.21
CA PHE A 101 -2.35 6.75 -4.38
C PHE A 101 -2.73 7.59 -3.15
N ARG A 102 -2.53 7.05 -1.94
CA ARG A 102 -2.77 7.78 -0.69
C ARG A 102 -1.87 9.01 -0.55
N LEU A 103 -0.60 8.90 -0.95
CA LEU A 103 0.36 9.99 -0.98
C LEU A 103 -0.10 11.10 -1.95
N ILE A 104 -0.44 10.74 -3.19
CA ILE A 104 -0.99 11.67 -4.19
C ILE A 104 -2.20 12.41 -3.62
N LYS A 105 -3.11 11.70 -2.94
CA LYS A 105 -4.30 12.30 -2.32
C LYS A 105 -3.99 13.23 -1.15
N SER A 106 -3.02 12.88 -0.32
CA SER A 106 -2.54 13.74 0.76
C SER A 106 -1.96 15.05 0.20
N ILE A 107 -1.10 14.97 -0.81
CA ILE A 107 -0.51 16.16 -1.44
C ILE A 107 -1.58 17.00 -2.17
N GLU A 108 -2.57 16.37 -2.83
CA GLU A 108 -3.71 17.09 -3.40
C GLU A 108 -4.50 17.88 -2.33
N GLY A 109 -4.55 17.35 -1.10
CA GLY A 109 -5.12 18.00 0.09
C GLY A 109 -4.27 19.15 0.61
N ILE A 110 -2.95 18.97 0.71
CA ILE A 110 -1.99 20.03 1.07
C ILE A 110 -2.13 21.21 0.11
N VAL A 111 -2.07 20.95 -1.20
CA VAL A 111 -2.22 21.97 -2.24
C VAL A 111 -3.60 22.65 -2.16
N LYS A 112 -4.65 21.90 -1.83
CA LYS A 112 -6.00 22.47 -1.61
C LYS A 112 -5.99 23.47 -0.45
N ASN A 113 -5.33 23.13 0.64
CA ASN A 113 -5.25 23.98 1.83
C ASN A 113 -4.39 25.22 1.58
N GLU A 114 -3.24 25.09 0.94
CA GLU A 114 -2.39 26.23 0.57
C GLU A 114 -3.13 27.21 -0.37
N ARG A 115 -3.97 26.70 -1.28
CA ARG A 115 -4.83 27.53 -2.13
C ARG A 115 -5.98 28.20 -1.40
N ARG A 116 -6.39 27.69 -0.25
CA ARG A 116 -7.40 28.34 0.61
C ARG A 116 -6.77 29.47 1.41
N LEU A 117 -5.48 29.36 1.71
CA LEU A 117 -4.68 30.36 2.41
C LEU A 117 -3.98 31.34 1.46
N ASP A 118 -4.34 31.34 0.17
CA ASP A 118 -3.73 32.16 -0.90
C ASP A 118 -2.20 32.05 -1.04
N LEU A 119 -1.60 30.98 -0.52
CA LEU A 119 -0.17 30.68 -0.64
C LEU A 119 0.20 30.14 -2.04
N VAL A 120 -0.79 29.68 -2.80
CA VAL A 120 -0.64 29.18 -4.18
C VAL A 120 -1.67 29.84 -5.07
N LYS A 121 -1.19 30.54 -6.11
CA LYS A 121 -2.06 31.21 -7.08
C LYS A 121 -2.97 30.21 -7.79
N ARG A 122 -4.26 30.58 -7.92
CA ARG A 122 -5.22 29.83 -8.72
C ARG A 122 -5.05 30.21 -10.18
N THR A 123 -4.80 29.22 -11.03
CA THR A 123 -4.69 29.40 -12.48
C THR A 123 -5.79 28.56 -13.15
N PRO A 124 -6.58 29.13 -14.07
CA PRO A 124 -7.56 28.38 -14.85
C PRO A 124 -6.93 27.17 -15.53
N GLY A 125 -7.61 26.02 -15.52
CA GLY A 125 -7.08 24.75 -16.07
C GLY A 125 -5.99 24.07 -15.22
N TYR A 126 -5.51 24.70 -14.14
CA TYR A 126 -4.46 24.16 -13.29
C TYR A 126 -5.05 23.69 -11.94
N GLY A 127 -5.67 22.51 -11.93
CA GLY A 127 -6.23 21.90 -10.70
C GLY A 127 -5.15 21.34 -9.76
N ASN A 128 -5.54 21.00 -8.53
CA ASN A 128 -4.63 20.40 -7.54
C ASN A 128 -4.00 19.11 -8.07
N ALA A 129 -4.79 18.27 -8.75
CA ALA A 129 -4.31 17.06 -9.40
C ALA A 129 -3.25 17.34 -10.48
N ASN A 130 -3.32 18.49 -11.16
CA ASN A 130 -2.34 18.88 -12.18
C ASN A 130 -1.03 19.33 -11.51
N ILE A 131 -1.10 20.08 -10.39
CA ILE A 131 0.07 20.42 -9.57
C ILE A 131 0.80 19.15 -9.12
N VAL A 132 0.07 18.21 -8.52
CA VAL A 132 0.67 16.95 -8.05
C VAL A 132 1.24 16.12 -9.19
N ALA A 133 0.57 16.08 -10.35
CA ALA A 133 1.11 15.41 -11.54
C ALA A 133 2.42 16.06 -12.00
N ASN A 134 2.53 17.38 -11.99
CA ASN A 134 3.76 18.07 -12.38
C ASN A 134 4.90 17.88 -11.38
N ILE A 135 4.59 17.85 -10.07
CA ILE A 135 5.55 17.45 -9.03
C ILE A 135 6.07 16.04 -9.34
N TYR A 136 5.18 15.08 -9.57
CA TYR A 136 5.54 13.71 -9.91
C TYR A 136 6.42 13.63 -11.18
N MET A 137 6.00 14.30 -12.26
CA MET A 137 6.75 14.33 -13.52
C MET A 137 8.15 14.91 -13.36
N ARG A 138 8.30 15.97 -12.57
CA ARG A 138 9.59 16.63 -12.33
C ARG A 138 10.61 15.69 -11.70
N PHE A 139 10.17 14.77 -10.84
CA PHE A 139 11.06 13.87 -10.11
C PHE A 139 11.27 12.52 -10.80
N HIS A 140 10.29 12.05 -11.57
CA HIS A 140 10.40 10.80 -12.33
C HIS A 140 10.81 10.99 -13.79
N TYR A 141 11.11 12.22 -14.20
CA TYR A 141 11.45 12.60 -15.59
C TYR A 141 10.51 11.96 -16.63
N CYS A 142 9.22 11.89 -16.29
CA CYS A 142 8.23 11.14 -17.08
C CYS A 142 7.23 12.08 -17.76
N SER A 143 6.58 11.59 -18.81
CA SER A 143 5.52 12.34 -19.48
C SER A 143 4.26 12.43 -18.61
N LYS A 144 3.43 13.45 -18.88
CA LYS A 144 2.14 13.62 -18.21
C LYS A 144 1.22 12.40 -18.38
N ARG A 145 1.31 11.75 -19.54
CA ARG A 145 0.57 10.50 -19.82
C ARG A 145 0.97 9.39 -18.84
N VAL A 146 2.28 9.18 -18.64
CA VAL A 146 2.81 8.19 -17.70
C VAL A 146 2.39 8.50 -16.26
N ALA A 147 2.50 9.77 -15.83
CA ALA A 147 2.04 10.17 -14.50
C ALA A 147 0.54 9.87 -14.27
N HIS A 148 -0.30 10.11 -15.28
CA HIS A 148 -1.72 9.77 -15.22
C HIS A 148 -1.98 8.26 -15.24
N GLU A 149 -1.22 7.49 -15.99
CA GLU A 149 -1.28 6.02 -15.99
C GLU A 149 -0.90 5.45 -14.62
N HIS A 150 0.20 5.93 -14.02
CA HIS A 150 0.62 5.53 -12.69
C HIS A 150 -0.45 5.86 -11.64
N LYS A 151 -1.03 7.07 -11.69
CA LYS A 151 -2.14 7.43 -10.81
C LYS A 151 -3.37 6.54 -11.00
N ARG A 152 -3.72 6.16 -12.24
CA ARG A 152 -4.83 5.24 -12.54
C ARG A 152 -4.55 3.84 -11.99
N LYS A 153 -3.35 3.31 -12.21
CA LYS A 153 -2.90 2.02 -11.69
C LYS A 153 -2.92 2.00 -10.15
N ALA A 154 -2.39 3.03 -9.52
CA ALA A 154 -2.42 3.23 -8.06
C ALA A 154 -3.85 3.25 -7.50
N LYS A 155 -4.77 3.94 -8.20
CA LYS A 155 -6.20 3.97 -7.85
C LYS A 155 -6.83 2.58 -7.90
N ARG A 156 -6.59 1.80 -8.97
CA ARG A 156 -7.11 0.44 -9.12
C ARG A 156 -6.63 -0.48 -8.00
N TRP A 157 -5.33 -0.46 -7.71
CA TRP A 157 -4.77 -1.21 -6.58
C TRP A 157 -5.41 -0.83 -5.24
N THR A 158 -5.67 0.46 -5.02
CA THR A 158 -6.34 0.93 -3.80
C THR A 158 -7.78 0.44 -3.71
N GLN A 159 -8.50 0.41 -4.83
CA GLN A 159 -9.87 -0.11 -4.89
C GLN A 159 -9.92 -1.61 -4.63
N LEU A 160 -8.97 -2.37 -5.19
CA LEU A 160 -8.85 -3.81 -4.96
C LEU A 160 -8.46 -4.16 -3.52
N ALA A 161 -7.59 -3.35 -2.89
CA ALA A 161 -7.28 -3.51 -1.47
C ALA A 161 -8.50 -3.26 -0.58
N GLY A 162 -9.44 -2.42 -1.02
CA GLY A 162 -10.59 -2.02 -0.22
C GLY A 162 -10.17 -1.56 1.19
N PRO A 163 -10.78 -2.11 2.26
CA PRO A 163 -10.43 -1.75 3.63
C PRO A 163 -9.11 -2.36 4.12
N SER A 164 -8.59 -3.43 3.50
CA SER A 164 -7.45 -4.18 4.02
C SER A 164 -6.44 -4.55 2.94
N LEU A 165 -5.20 -4.07 3.12
CA LEU A 165 -4.06 -4.43 2.26
C LEU A 165 -3.80 -5.94 2.22
N LEU A 166 -4.15 -6.68 3.27
CA LEU A 166 -3.98 -8.13 3.35
C LEU A 166 -4.80 -8.88 2.29
N LEU A 167 -5.89 -8.27 1.79
CA LEU A 167 -6.67 -8.84 0.68
C LEU A 167 -5.83 -8.95 -0.59
N LEU A 168 -4.86 -8.04 -0.80
CA LEU A 168 -3.94 -8.11 -1.94
C LEU A 168 -2.92 -9.25 -1.81
N LEU A 169 -2.67 -9.76 -0.59
CA LEU A 169 -1.85 -10.94 -0.37
C LEU A 169 -2.66 -12.22 -0.61
N ALA A 170 -3.88 -12.26 -0.05
CA ALA A 170 -4.76 -13.43 -0.15
C ALA A 170 -5.22 -13.70 -1.60
N PHE A 171 -5.51 -12.65 -2.38
CA PHE A 171 -6.07 -12.77 -3.73
C PHE A 171 -5.13 -12.26 -4.82
N PHE A 172 -3.81 -12.52 -4.66
CA PHE A 172 -2.81 -11.90 -5.51
C PHE A 172 -2.98 -12.19 -7.02
N THR A 173 -3.32 -13.43 -7.38
CA THR A 173 -3.51 -13.85 -8.78
C THR A 173 -4.70 -13.14 -9.41
N ALA A 174 -5.82 -13.10 -8.69
CA ALA A 174 -7.03 -12.43 -9.15
C ALA A 174 -6.78 -10.91 -9.30
N ALA A 175 -6.13 -10.28 -8.32
CA ALA A 175 -5.84 -8.86 -8.36
C ALA A 175 -4.94 -8.46 -9.55
N ASN A 176 -3.96 -9.29 -9.90
CA ASN A 176 -3.09 -9.06 -11.06
C ASN A 176 -3.84 -9.06 -12.39
N SER A 177 -4.94 -9.80 -12.53
CA SER A 177 -5.71 -9.87 -13.79
C SER A 177 -6.56 -8.63 -14.08
N ILE A 178 -6.78 -7.77 -13.07
CA ILE A 178 -7.71 -6.63 -13.14
C ILE A 178 -6.99 -5.30 -13.40
N VAL A 179 -5.74 -5.17 -12.96
CA VAL A 179 -5.01 -3.89 -12.93
C VAL A 179 -4.26 -3.61 -14.21
#